data_AF-A0A927C011-F1
#
_entry.id   AF-A0A927C011-F1
#
_cell.length_a   1.000
_cell.length_b   1.000
_cell.length_c   1.000
_cell.angle_alpha   90.00
_cell.angle_beta   90.00
_cell.angle_gamma   90.00
#
_symmetry.space_group_name_H-M   'P 1'
#
loop_
_entity.id
_entity.type
_entity.pdbx_description
1 polymer ?
#
loop_
_entity_poly.entity_id
_entity_poly.type
_entity_poly.pdbx_seq_one_letter_code
_entity_poly.pdbx_strand_id
1 'polypeptide(L)'
;MERKRYDLNFKKMVVAKGREVGNMTAVARQHELDPKMVLRWAKELSRMDLEQLDGSALKQSAFIPTASDYAALEKEHEKLKKLYAEQALEREILRDLLKKTNPNLRIK
;
A
#
# COMPACT_ATOMS: atom_id res chain seq x y z
N MET A 1 20.50 13.45 38.02
CA MET A 1 19.94 12.47 37.05
C MET A 1 20.76 12.52 35.79
N GLU A 2 21.49 11.44 35.48
CA GLU A 2 22.19 11.32 34.21
C GLU A 2 21.20 10.98 33.09
N ARG A 3 21.27 11.73 31.98
CA ARG A 3 20.42 11.46 30.82
C ARG A 3 21.02 10.30 30.04
N LYS A 4 20.39 9.12 30.11
CA LYS A 4 20.74 7.98 29.24
C LYS A 4 20.60 8.41 27.76
N ARG A 5 21.70 8.31 27.01
CA ARG A 5 21.71 8.52 25.56
C ARG A 5 21.74 7.17 24.87
N TYR A 6 20.92 7.03 23.84
CA TYR A 6 20.82 5.83 23.02
C TYR A 6 21.39 6.11 21.63
N ASP A 7 22.15 5.16 21.11
CA ASP A 7 22.70 5.22 19.75
C ASP A 7 21.60 5.24 18.68
N LEU A 8 21.89 5.86 17.53
CA LEU A 8 20.94 5.99 16.43
C LEU A 8 20.52 4.63 15.86
N ASN A 9 21.45 3.68 15.72
CA ASN A 9 21.14 2.35 15.19
C ASN A 9 20.21 1.58 16.12
N PHE A 10 20.44 1.70 17.43
CA PHE A 10 19.56 1.11 18.43
C PHE A 10 18.14 1.67 18.34
N LYS A 11 18.00 3.00 18.22
CA LYS A 11 16.68 3.64 18.03
C LYS A 11 15.99 3.15 16.76
N LYS A 12 16.71 3.06 15.64
CA LYS A 12 16.18 2.56 14.36
C LYS A 12 15.69 1.11 14.47
N MET A 13 16.49 0.23 15.07
CA MET A 13 16.14 -1.18 15.29
C MET A 13 14.84 -1.33 16.10
N VAL A 14 14.75 -0.62 17.24
CA VAL A 14 13.57 -0.68 18.12
C VAL A 14 12.31 -0.19 17.40
N VAL A 15 12.41 0.93 16.66
CA VAL A 15 11.28 1.48 15.90
C VAL A 15 10.88 0.56 14.74
N ALA A 16 11.84 -0.02 14.01
CA ALA A 16 11.57 -0.94 12.92
C ALA A 16 10.80 -2.17 13.40
N LYS A 17 11.27 -2.81 14.48
CA LYS A 17 10.59 -3.95 15.12
C LYS A 17 9.20 -3.57 15.62
N GLY A 18 9.04 -2.37 16.17
CA GLY A 18 7.74 -1.85 16.59
C GLY A 18 6.76 -1.64 15.43
N ARG A 19 7.24 -1.28 14.23
CA ARG A 19 6.42 -1.19 13.00
C ARG A 19 6.05 -2.57 12.47
N GLU A 20 7.01 -3.50 12.42
CA GLU A 20 6.80 -4.88 11.95
C GLU A 20 5.75 -5.61 12.78
N VAL A 21 5.84 -5.50 14.10
CA VAL A 21 4.89 -6.12 15.04
C VAL A 21 3.56 -5.33 15.13
N GLY A 22 3.55 -4.07 14.67
CA GLY A 22 2.41 -3.17 14.82
C GLY A 22 2.14 -2.71 16.27
N ASN A 23 3.07 -2.96 17.21
CA ASN A 23 2.91 -2.62 18.61
C ASN A 23 4.20 -2.04 19.23
N MET A 24 4.32 -0.71 19.20
CA MET A 24 5.45 0.04 19.76
C MET A 24 5.59 -0.11 21.27
N THR A 25 4.46 -0.26 21.99
CA THR A 25 4.45 -0.32 23.45
C THR A 25 5.01 -1.64 23.96
N ALA A 26 4.66 -2.75 23.29
CA ALA A 26 5.19 -4.07 23.62
C ALA A 26 6.70 -4.13 23.41
N VAL A 27 7.18 -3.63 22.26
CA VAL A 27 8.62 -3.60 21.95
C VAL A 27 9.38 -2.66 22.90
N ALA A 28 8.82 -1.51 23.29
CA ALA A 28 9.43 -0.63 24.27
C ALA A 28 9.66 -1.33 25.62
N ARG A 29 8.65 -2.07 26.11
CA ARG A 29 8.76 -2.82 27.38
C ARG A 29 9.81 -3.93 27.33
N GLN A 30 9.95 -4.62 26.19
CA GLN A 30 10.98 -5.64 25.99
C GLN A 30 12.41 -5.09 26.13
N HIS A 31 12.59 -3.80 25.88
CA HIS A 31 13.87 -3.10 25.97
C HIS A 31 13.97 -2.18 27.20
N GLU A 32 13.04 -2.29 28.16
CA GLU A 32 12.96 -1.45 29.36
C GLU A 32 12.90 0.06 29.05
N LEU A 33 12.24 0.41 27.94
CA LEU A 33 12.08 1.78 27.48
C LEU A 33 10.68 2.30 27.80
N ASP A 34 10.56 3.60 28.03
CA ASP A 34 9.27 4.28 28.05
C ASP A 34 8.64 4.23 26.64
N PRO A 35 7.41 3.70 26.48
CA PRO A 35 6.70 3.69 25.20
C PRO A 35 6.61 5.07 24.53
N LYS A 36 6.45 6.15 25.31
CA LYS A 36 6.41 7.53 24.79
C LYS A 36 7.74 7.92 24.15
N MET A 37 8.86 7.42 24.66
CA MET A 37 10.18 7.67 24.09
C MET A 37 10.34 7.00 22.73
N VAL A 38 9.90 5.74 22.59
CA VAL A 38 9.93 5.02 21.30
C VAL A 38 9.01 5.66 20.27
N LEU A 39 7.81 6.09 20.68
CA LEU A 39 6.90 6.86 19.82
C LEU A 39 7.51 8.20 19.38
N ARG A 40 8.26 8.87 20.25
CA ARG A 40 8.99 10.09 19.90
C ARG A 40 10.09 9.81 18.88
N TRP A 41 10.89 8.75 19.09
CA TRP A 41 11.91 8.34 18.11
C TRP A 41 11.31 7.98 16.76
N ALA A 42 10.15 7.32 16.72
CA ALA A 42 9.47 7.00 15.47
C ALA A 42 9.12 8.27 14.66
N LYS A 43 8.72 9.35 15.34
CA LYS A 43 8.45 10.67 14.73
C LYS A 43 9.73 11.40 14.32
N GLU A 44 10.77 11.36 15.16
CA GLU A 44 12.08 11.95 14.85
C GLU A 44 12.70 11.28 13.62
N LEU A 45 12.69 9.94 13.56
CA LEU A 45 13.22 9.17 12.44
C LEU A 45 12.42 9.39 11.15
N SER A 46 11.09 9.45 11.21
CA SER A 46 10.30 9.77 10.01
C SER A 46 10.61 11.16 9.47
N ARG A 47 10.90 12.14 10.34
CA ARG A 47 11.31 13.49 9.93
C ARG A 47 12.72 13.51 9.36
N MET A 48 13.65 12.76 9.93
CA MET A 48 15.00 12.62 9.36
C MET A 48 14.96 11.94 7.99
N ASP A 49 14.11 10.93 7.80
CA ASP A 49 13.89 10.32 6.48
C ASP A 49 13.30 11.36 5.51
N LEU A 50 12.37 12.20 5.96
CA LEU A 50 11.79 13.31 5.19
C LEU A 50 12.78 14.46 4.90
N GLU A 51 13.76 14.70 5.76
CA GLU A 51 14.82 15.72 5.56
C GLU A 51 15.95 15.19 4.66
N GLN A 52 16.21 13.88 4.67
CA GLN A 52 17.10 13.20 3.72
C GLN A 52 16.48 13.08 2.32
N LEU A 53 15.15 13.01 2.26
CA LEU A 53 14.37 13.33 1.08
C LEU A 53 14.44 14.86 0.88
N ASP A 54 15.61 15.35 0.47
CA ASP A 54 15.82 16.72 0.01
C ASP A 54 14.58 17.13 -0.82
N GLY A 55 14.06 18.35 -0.68
CA GLY A 55 12.76 18.77 -1.20
C GLY A 55 12.53 18.56 -2.71
N SER A 56 13.54 18.03 -3.42
CA SER A 56 13.49 17.32 -4.70
C SER A 56 12.67 16.02 -4.71
N ALA A 57 12.70 15.17 -3.68
CA ALA A 57 11.96 13.91 -3.67
C ALA A 57 10.44 14.09 -3.41
N LEU A 58 10.04 15.18 -2.74
CA LEU A 58 8.65 15.63 -2.69
C LEU A 58 8.21 16.35 -3.98
N LYS A 59 9.15 16.77 -4.82
CA LYS A 59 8.87 17.14 -6.21
C LYS A 59 8.88 15.87 -7.06
N GLN A 60 7.95 14.96 -6.80
CA GLN A 60 7.45 14.19 -7.93
C GLN A 60 6.96 15.23 -8.94
N SER A 61 7.70 15.41 -10.03
CA SER A 61 7.19 16.14 -11.19
C SER A 61 5.80 15.57 -11.43
N ALA A 62 4.76 16.40 -11.32
CA ALA A 62 3.42 15.97 -11.65
C ALA A 62 3.53 15.24 -12.99
N PHE A 63 3.19 13.95 -13.02
CA PHE A 63 3.20 13.22 -14.27
C PHE A 63 2.16 13.91 -15.14
N ILE A 64 2.61 14.70 -16.10
CA ILE A 64 1.77 15.36 -17.09
C ILE A 64 1.70 14.37 -18.24
N PRO A 65 0.59 13.63 -18.39
CA PRO A 65 0.50 12.63 -19.46
C PRO A 65 0.60 13.34 -20.80
N THR A 66 1.44 12.81 -21.68
CA THR A 66 1.59 13.31 -23.04
C THR A 66 0.44 12.82 -23.92
N ALA A 67 0.24 13.44 -25.08
CA ALA A 67 -0.73 12.95 -26.07
C ALA A 67 -0.45 11.49 -26.48
N SER A 68 0.82 11.05 -26.47
CA SER A 68 1.19 9.66 -26.75
C SER A 68 0.74 8.72 -25.64
N ASP A 69 0.84 9.14 -24.38
CA ASP A 69 0.35 8.36 -23.23
C ASP A 69 -1.16 8.18 -23.29
N TYR A 70 -1.90 9.22 -23.68
CA TYR A 70 -3.35 9.11 -23.88
C TYR A 70 -3.71 8.19 -25.04
N ALA A 71 -3.00 8.25 -26.17
CA ALA A 71 -3.25 7.36 -27.30
C ALA A 71 -2.95 5.89 -26.96
N ALA A 72 -1.88 5.64 -26.18
CA ALA A 72 -1.57 4.30 -25.68
C ALA A 72 -2.65 3.81 -24.71
N LEU A 73 -3.09 4.66 -23.78
CA LEU A 73 -4.15 4.35 -22.83
C LEU A 73 -5.48 4.06 -23.53
N GLU A 74 -5.85 4.84 -24.54
CA GLU A 74 -7.07 4.63 -25.33
C GLU A 74 -7.04 3.30 -26.07
N LYS A 75 -5.89 2.94 -26.65
CA LYS A 75 -5.70 1.64 -27.31
C LYS A 75 -5.85 0.47 -26.34
N GLU A 76 -5.26 0.57 -25.15
CA GLU A 76 -5.42 -0.47 -24.13
C GLU A 76 -6.86 -0.53 -23.60
N HIS A 77 -7.51 0.62 -23.44
CA HIS A 77 -8.91 0.70 -23.02
C HIS A 77 -9.85 0.04 -24.03
N GLU A 78 -9.66 0.27 -25.34
CA GLU A 78 -10.45 -0.39 -26.38
C GLU A 78 -10.23 -1.90 -26.43
N LYS A 79 -9.01 -2.39 -26.20
CA LYS A 79 -8.74 -3.83 -26.06
C LYS A 79 -9.48 -4.42 -24.85
N LEU A 80 -9.43 -3.74 -23.70
CA LEU A 80 -10.08 -4.20 -22.48
C LEU A 80 -11.60 -4.22 -22.62
N LYS A 81 -12.20 -3.23 -23.28
CA LYS A 81 -13.64 -3.23 -23.58
C LYS A 81 -14.07 -4.46 -24.39
N LYS A 82 -13.31 -4.80 -25.44
CA LYS A 82 -13.59 -5.97 -26.28
C LYS A 82 -13.52 -7.26 -25.47
N LEU A 83 -12.43 -7.46 -24.74
CA LEU A 83 -12.26 -8.64 -23.90
C LEU A 83 -13.37 -8.76 -22.84
N TYR A 84 -13.73 -7.64 -22.22
CA TYR A 84 -14.81 -7.60 -21.23
C TYR A 84 -16.18 -7.93 -21.85
N ALA A 85 -16.47 -7.42 -23.05
CA ALA A 85 -17.71 -7.72 -23.76
C ALA A 85 -17.80 -9.21 -24.14
N GLU A 86 -16.71 -9.79 -24.63
CA GLU A 86 -16.61 -11.22 -24.93
C GLU A 86 -16.85 -12.08 -23.68
N GLN A 87 -16.18 -11.78 -22.58
CA GLN A 87 -16.37 -12.48 -21.30
C GLN A 87 -17.79 -12.31 -20.74
N ALA A 88 -18.40 -11.13 -20.90
CA ALA A 88 -19.76 -10.87 -20.46
C ALA A 88 -20.77 -11.71 -21.26
N LEU A 89 -20.59 -11.79 -22.59
CA LEU A 89 -21.42 -12.61 -23.48
C LEU A 89 -21.28 -14.09 -23.16
N GLU A 90 -20.05 -14.59 -22.99
CA GLU A 90 -19.79 -15.98 -22.62
C GLU A 90 -20.49 -16.32 -21.28
N ARG A 91 -20.35 -15.44 -20.27
CA ARG A 91 -20.99 -15.62 -18.97
C ARG A 91 -22.53 -15.64 -19.09
N GLU A 92 -23.09 -14.83 -19.97
CA GLU A 92 -24.55 -14.81 -20.20
C GLU A 92 -25.03 -16.10 -20.84
N ILE A 93 -24.35 -16.58 -21.89
CA ILE A 93 -24.65 -17.85 -22.55
C ILE A 93 -24.54 -19.01 -21.57
N LEU A 94 -23.47 -19.06 -20.77
CA LEU A 94 -23.29 -20.11 -19.76
C LEU A 94 -24.39 -20.07 -18.70
N ARG A 95 -24.80 -18.88 -18.25
CA ARG A 95 -25.92 -18.73 -17.32
C ARG A 95 -27.24 -19.23 -17.93
N ASP A 96 -27.50 -18.93 -19.20
CA ASP A 96 -28.70 -19.39 -19.90
C ASP A 96 -28.71 -20.92 -20.08
N LEU A 97 -27.58 -21.51 -20.48
CA LEU A 97 -27.42 -22.97 -20.59
C LEU A 97 -27.61 -23.65 -19.23
N LEU A 98 -27.07 -23.07 -18.15
CA LEU A 98 -27.23 -23.61 -16.79
C LEU A 98 -28.72 -23.61 -16.36
N LYS A 99 -29.46 -22.54 -16.67
CA LYS A 99 -30.90 -22.45 -16.39
C LYS A 99 -31.70 -23.49 -17.19
N LYS A 100 -31.37 -23.67 -18.47
CA LYS A 100 -32.05 -24.65 -19.36
C LYS A 100 -31.79 -26.09 -18.92
N THR A 101 -30.56 -26.40 -18.53
CA THR A 101 -30.16 -27.75 -18.08
C THR A 101 -30.67 -28.07 -16.67
N ASN A 102 -30.70 -27.08 -15.77
CA ASN A 102 -31.09 -27.27 -14.37
C ASN A 102 -32.08 -26.18 -13.91
N PRO A 103 -33.37 -26.28 -14.27
CA PRO A 103 -34.37 -25.24 -14.00
C PRO A 103 -34.64 -24.98 -12.51
N ASN A 104 -34.35 -25.96 -11.64
CA ASN A 104 -34.50 -25.82 -10.19
C ASN A 104 -33.27 -25.19 -9.50
N LEU A 105 -32.20 -24.91 -10.25
CA LEU A 105 -30.97 -24.35 -9.72
C LEU A 105 -31.12 -22.84 -9.51
N ARG A 106 -31.07 -22.38 -8.25
CA ARG A 106 -31.11 -20.95 -7.90
C ARG A 106 -29.74 -20.30 -8.18
N ILE A 107 -29.64 -19.59 -9.28
CA ILE A 107 -28.46 -18.79 -9.65
C ILE A 107 -28.66 -17.36 -9.13
N LYS A 108 -27.71 -16.82 -8.36
CA LYS A 108 -27.67 -15.42 -7.92
C LYS A 108 -27.00 -14.51 -8.97
#